data_AF-A0A9X8CPH1-F1
#
_entry.id   AF-A0A9X8CPH1-F1
#
_cell.length_a   1.000
_cell.length_b   1.000
_cell.length_c   1.000
_cell.angle_alpha   90.00
_cell.angle_beta   90.00
_cell.angle_gamma   90.00
#
_symmetry.space_group_name_H-M   'P 1'
#
loop_
_entity.id
_entity.type
_entity.pdbx_description
1 polymer ?
#
loop_
_entity_poly.entity_id
_entity_poly.type
_entity_poly.pdbx_seq_one_letter_code
_entity_poly.pdbx_strand_id
1 'polypeptide(L)'
;MGTAEQHGWRIAEVERLVSLSRRDIQRACYQGRGGAGVLTPSDGSWGRRTYDERDLATLFLLAQRRRESLTLSQAADDLRERLRDHSQQELLALEAEKLSDRLADVADQLVRAEALNAALEDEPQRSKLLSHIGDCAQELGRASSGLECPPPPTDDSPGEELLQKLMKSQGIEEPE
;
A
#
# COMPACT_ATOMS: atom_id res chain seq x y z
N MET A 1 45.22 -16.03 16.92
CA MET A 1 44.89 -16.05 15.48
C MET A 1 43.40 -15.75 15.36
N GLY A 2 43.02 -14.51 15.06
CA GLY A 2 41.62 -14.09 15.02
C GLY A 2 41.03 -14.34 13.64
N THR A 3 39.93 -15.09 13.58
CA THR A 3 39.07 -15.15 12.39
C THR A 3 38.41 -13.80 12.24
N ALA A 4 38.82 -13.01 11.24
CA ALA A 4 38.07 -11.84 10.83
C ALA A 4 36.69 -12.31 10.35
N GLU A 5 35.70 -12.22 11.23
CA GLU A 5 34.30 -12.43 10.90
C GLU A 5 33.97 -11.50 9.73
N GLN A 6 33.57 -12.09 8.60
CA GLN A 6 33.05 -11.32 7.47
C GLN A 6 31.72 -10.70 7.90
N HIS A 7 31.78 -9.50 8.49
CA HIS A 7 30.62 -8.72 8.91
C HIS A 7 29.92 -8.14 7.68
N GLY A 8 29.14 -8.97 6.98
CA GLY A 8 28.26 -8.49 5.93
C GLY A 8 27.58 -9.58 5.12
N TRP A 9 26.43 -9.21 4.57
CA TRP A 9 25.49 -10.11 3.91
C TRP A 9 25.94 -10.43 2.49
N ARG A 10 25.84 -11.69 2.07
CA ARG A 10 26.15 -12.09 0.68
C ARG A 10 25.00 -11.75 -0.23
N ILE A 11 25.29 -11.49 -1.51
CA ILE A 11 24.28 -11.11 -2.52
C ILE A 11 23.07 -12.06 -2.60
N ALA A 12 23.28 -13.36 -2.39
CA ALA A 12 22.20 -14.35 -2.40
C ALA A 12 21.27 -14.23 -1.18
N GLU A 13 21.80 -13.79 -0.03
CA GLU A 13 21.01 -13.52 1.17
C GLU A 13 20.25 -12.21 1.02
N VAL A 14 20.91 -11.18 0.46
CA VAL A 14 20.27 -9.91 0.12
C VAL A 14 19.11 -10.09 -0.85
N GLU A 15 19.31 -10.85 -1.93
CA GLU A 15 18.28 -11.16 -2.92
C GLU A 15 17.01 -11.76 -2.29
N ARG A 16 17.17 -12.69 -1.35
CA ARG A 16 16.04 -13.27 -0.62
C ARG A 16 15.36 -12.26 0.30
N LEU A 17 16.13 -11.42 0.98
CA LEU A 17 15.61 -10.48 1.97
C LEU A 17 14.83 -9.33 1.32
N VAL A 18 15.42 -8.68 0.30
CA VAL A 18 14.83 -7.47 -0.30
C VAL A 18 13.98 -7.77 -1.54
N SER A 19 13.96 -9.03 -2.00
CA SER A 19 13.22 -9.46 -3.21
C SER A 19 13.61 -8.68 -4.48
N LEU A 20 14.87 -8.27 -4.61
CA LEU A 20 15.43 -7.73 -5.85
C LEU A 20 16.27 -8.78 -6.55
N SER A 21 16.18 -8.82 -7.88
CA SER A 21 17.04 -9.71 -8.67
C SER A 21 18.51 -9.40 -8.44
N ARG A 22 19.37 -10.42 -8.46
CA ARG A 22 20.83 -10.25 -8.44
C ARG A 22 21.33 -9.19 -9.42
N ARG A 23 20.75 -9.13 -10.63
CA ARG A 23 21.08 -8.14 -11.66
C ARG A 23 20.75 -6.71 -11.21
N ASP A 24 19.60 -6.50 -10.59
CA ASP A 24 19.19 -5.17 -10.13
C ASP A 24 20.01 -4.71 -8.93
N ILE A 25 20.36 -5.62 -8.01
CA ILE A 25 21.28 -5.33 -6.90
C ILE A 25 22.66 -4.90 -7.43
N GLN A 26 23.19 -5.62 -8.42
CA GLN A 26 24.46 -5.25 -9.05
C GLN A 26 24.36 -3.90 -9.76
N ARG A 27 23.28 -3.65 -10.52
CA ARG A 27 23.04 -2.37 -11.19
C ARG A 27 22.85 -1.22 -10.21
N ALA A 28 22.30 -1.46 -9.01
CA ALA A 28 22.20 -0.46 -7.96
C ALA A 28 23.58 -0.02 -7.42
N CYS A 29 24.60 -0.87 -7.52
CA CYS A 29 25.98 -0.57 -7.11
C CYS A 29 26.80 0.15 -8.20
N TYR A 30 26.41 0.05 -9.47
CA TYR A 30 27.16 0.63 -10.58
C TYR A 30 26.75 2.08 -10.86
N GLN A 31 27.72 3.00 -10.89
CA GLN A 31 27.56 4.34 -11.45
C GLN A 31 28.05 4.34 -12.90
N GLY A 32 27.17 4.62 -13.89
CA GLY A 32 27.53 4.63 -15.32
C GLY A 32 26.40 4.25 -16.26
N ARG A 33 26.71 4.00 -17.55
CA ARG A 33 25.70 3.73 -18.59
C ARG A 33 24.94 2.42 -18.28
N GLY A 34 23.70 2.58 -17.79
CA GLY A 34 22.83 1.47 -17.37
C GLY A 34 22.93 1.07 -15.90
N GLY A 35 23.84 1.67 -15.13
CA GLY A 35 23.93 1.53 -13.68
C GLY A 35 23.04 2.56 -12.98
N ALA A 36 22.34 2.13 -11.94
CA ALA A 36 21.44 2.97 -11.18
C ALA A 36 22.12 3.67 -10.00
N GLY A 37 23.32 3.23 -9.58
CA GLY A 37 24.24 3.99 -8.72
C GLY A 37 23.68 4.55 -7.41
N VAL A 38 22.76 3.83 -6.76
CA VAL A 38 22.16 4.22 -5.48
C VAL A 38 23.11 3.90 -4.33
N LEU A 39 23.81 2.76 -4.42
CA LEU A 39 24.86 2.39 -3.48
C LEU A 39 26.21 2.81 -4.03
N THR A 40 27.04 3.39 -3.15
CA THR A 40 28.45 3.66 -3.47
C THR A 40 29.33 2.62 -2.78
N PRO A 41 30.09 1.79 -3.53
CA PRO A 41 31.00 0.82 -2.92
C PRO A 41 32.16 1.50 -2.18
N SER A 42 32.34 1.20 -0.90
CA SER A 42 33.41 1.73 -0.03
C SER A 42 34.78 1.23 -0.45
N ASP A 43 34.82 0.06 -1.09
CA ASP A 43 36.02 -0.63 -1.59
C ASP A 43 36.32 -0.33 -3.06
N GLY A 44 35.52 0.54 -3.71
CA GLY A 44 35.69 0.93 -5.12
C GLY A 44 35.60 -0.23 -6.13
N SER A 45 35.27 -1.45 -5.66
CA SER A 45 35.29 -2.66 -6.47
C SER A 45 33.90 -3.00 -6.98
N TRP A 46 33.86 -3.30 -8.27
CA TRP A 46 32.67 -3.61 -9.03
C TRP A 46 32.17 -4.98 -8.58
N GLY A 47 31.15 -5.00 -7.70
CA GLY A 47 30.61 -6.22 -7.09
C GLY A 47 31.08 -6.44 -5.66
N ARG A 48 30.56 -5.63 -4.72
CA ARG A 48 30.70 -5.89 -3.28
C ARG A 48 30.36 -7.35 -2.99
N ARG A 49 31.24 -8.02 -2.25
CA ARG A 49 31.02 -9.41 -1.80
C ARG A 49 30.09 -9.48 -0.59
N THR A 50 30.01 -8.37 0.14
CA THR A 50 29.30 -8.22 1.41
C THR A 50 28.58 -6.88 1.46
N TYR A 51 27.35 -6.89 1.98
CA TYR A 51 26.48 -5.72 2.16
C TYR A 51 26.24 -5.48 3.66
N ASP A 52 26.26 -4.22 4.10
CA ASP A 52 25.95 -3.86 5.49
C ASP A 52 24.45 -3.57 5.70
N GLU A 53 24.03 -3.25 6.93
CA GLU A 53 22.63 -2.98 7.25
C GLU A 53 22.08 -1.75 6.51
N ARG A 54 22.92 -0.75 6.24
CA ARG A 54 22.52 0.47 5.51
C ARG A 54 22.35 0.19 4.03
N ASP A 55 23.19 -0.66 3.46
CA ASP A 55 23.06 -1.16 2.10
C ASP A 55 21.73 -1.94 1.96
N LEU A 56 21.44 -2.84 2.90
CA LEU A 56 20.20 -3.61 2.91
C LEU A 56 18.96 -2.72 2.93
N ALA A 57 18.93 -1.75 3.85
CA ALA A 57 17.80 -0.83 3.97
C ALA A 57 17.61 0.01 2.69
N THR A 58 18.70 0.44 2.05
CA THR A 58 18.62 1.20 0.79
C THR A 58 18.09 0.31 -0.35
N LEU A 59 18.58 -0.93 -0.45
CA LEU A 59 18.11 -1.89 -1.44
C LEU A 59 16.64 -2.27 -1.23
N PHE A 60 16.20 -2.38 0.03
CA PHE A 60 14.79 -2.60 0.36
C PHE A 60 13.92 -1.43 -0.11
N LEU A 61 14.29 -0.18 0.20
CA LEU A 61 13.56 1.00 -0.26
C LEU A 61 13.52 1.06 -1.79
N LEU A 62 14.62 0.75 -2.47
CA LEU A 62 14.68 0.66 -3.93
C LEU A 62 13.74 -0.42 -4.46
N ALA A 63 13.63 -1.56 -3.77
CA ALA A 63 12.72 -2.64 -4.12
C ALA A 63 11.26 -2.21 -4.07
N GLN A 64 10.86 -1.46 -3.04
CA GLN A 64 9.49 -0.95 -2.92
C GLN A 64 9.15 0.01 -4.07
N ARG A 65 10.06 0.92 -4.41
CA ARG A 65 9.88 1.83 -5.56
C ARG A 65 9.79 1.09 -6.89
N ARG A 66 10.57 0.03 -7.06
CA ARG A 66 10.47 -0.86 -8.23
C ARG A 66 9.09 -1.54 -8.35
N ARG A 67 8.41 -1.82 -7.25
CA ARG A 67 7.06 -2.42 -7.24
C ARG A 67 5.97 -1.42 -7.63
N GLU A 68 6.21 -0.13 -7.46
CA GLU A 68 5.33 0.95 -7.94
C GLU A 68 5.47 1.20 -9.46
N SER A 69 5.97 0.22 -10.22
CA SER A 69 6.13 0.25 -11.69
C SER A 69 7.15 1.25 -12.23
N LEU A 70 8.08 1.72 -11.38
CA LEU A 70 9.20 2.55 -11.81
C LEU A 70 10.29 1.69 -12.46
N THR A 71 10.93 2.20 -13.51
CA THR A 71 12.18 1.62 -14.01
C THR A 71 13.26 1.71 -12.93
N LEU A 72 14.31 0.88 -13.01
CA LEU A 72 15.39 0.90 -12.01
C LEU A 72 16.00 2.29 -11.81
N SER A 73 16.18 3.03 -12.90
CA SER A 73 16.76 4.37 -12.87
C SER A 73 15.81 5.36 -12.24
N GLN A 74 14.52 5.35 -12.59
CA GLN A 74 13.53 6.23 -11.98
C GLN A 74 13.39 5.95 -10.47
N ALA A 75 13.32 4.68 -10.09
CA ALA A 75 13.28 4.27 -8.68
C ALA A 75 14.53 4.71 -7.91
N ALA A 76 15.70 4.67 -8.55
CA ALA A 76 16.96 5.12 -7.98
C ALA A 76 17.03 6.64 -7.84
N ASP A 77 16.56 7.39 -8.83
CA ASP A 77 16.56 8.84 -8.81
C ASP A 77 15.58 9.39 -7.77
N ASP A 78 14.36 8.84 -7.72
CA ASP A 78 13.36 9.14 -6.68
C ASP A 78 13.90 8.85 -5.27
N LEU A 79 14.49 7.67 -5.08
CA LEU A 79 15.05 7.30 -3.78
C LEU A 79 16.19 8.25 -3.37
N ARG A 80 17.04 8.66 -4.31
CA ARG A 80 18.10 9.64 -4.01
C ARG A 80 17.55 11.00 -3.64
N GLU A 81 16.50 11.45 -4.32
CA GLU A 81 15.83 12.72 -3.98
C GLU A 81 15.27 12.65 -2.56
N ARG A 82 14.53 11.59 -2.23
CA ARG A 82 13.96 11.41 -0.89
C ARG A 82 15.01 11.30 0.21
N LEU A 83 16.14 10.63 -0.07
CA LEU A 83 17.28 10.53 0.86
C LEU A 83 18.03 11.86 1.07
N ARG A 84 17.79 12.90 0.26
CA ARG A 84 18.32 14.25 0.54
C ARG A 84 17.50 14.96 1.61
N ASP A 85 16.20 14.73 1.61
CA ASP A 85 15.25 15.44 2.48
C ASP A 85 14.92 14.65 3.76
N HIS A 86 15.07 13.33 3.73
CA HIS A 86 14.71 12.43 4.82
C HIS A 86 15.85 11.46 5.14
N SER A 87 15.94 11.10 6.41
CA SER A 87 16.80 10.01 6.84
C SER A 87 16.28 8.67 6.31
N GLN A 88 17.20 7.74 6.15
CA GLN A 88 16.88 6.38 5.75
C GLN A 88 15.91 5.68 6.72
N GLN A 89 15.99 5.99 8.01
CA GLN A 89 15.10 5.44 9.04
C GLN A 89 13.67 5.96 8.90
N GLU A 90 13.49 7.26 8.63
CA GLU A 90 12.16 7.84 8.38
C GLU A 90 11.51 7.23 7.14
N LEU A 91 12.28 7.07 6.06
CA LEU A 91 11.78 6.43 4.85
C LEU A 91 11.36 4.98 5.09
N LEU A 92 12.12 4.22 5.90
CA LEU A 92 11.73 2.86 6.29
C LEU A 92 10.48 2.83 7.14
N ALA A 93 10.34 3.75 8.09
CA ALA A 93 9.15 3.86 8.94
C ALA A 93 7.89 4.15 8.09
N LEU A 94 7.98 5.10 7.16
CA LEU A 94 6.91 5.41 6.22
C LEU A 94 6.54 4.21 5.33
N GLU A 95 7.52 3.45 4.86
CA GLU A 95 7.23 2.24 4.08
C GLU A 95 6.63 1.12 4.93
N ALA A 96 7.04 0.99 6.21
CA ALA A 96 6.46 0.01 7.12
C ALA A 96 4.98 0.33 7.40
N GLU A 97 4.64 1.60 7.63
CA GLU A 97 3.26 2.08 7.79
C GLU A 97 2.42 1.75 6.56
N LYS A 98 2.87 2.13 5.35
CA LYS A 98 2.16 1.80 4.09
C LYS A 98 1.95 0.30 3.89
N LEU A 99 2.95 -0.52 4.23
CA LEU A 99 2.83 -1.98 4.13
C LEU A 99 1.83 -2.53 5.15
N SER A 100 1.75 -1.94 6.34
CA SER A 100 0.75 -2.29 7.35
C SER A 100 -0.66 -1.97 6.86
N ASP A 101 -0.88 -0.78 6.29
CA ASP A 101 -2.18 -0.39 5.73
C ASP A 101 -2.59 -1.32 4.59
N ARG A 102 -1.66 -1.61 3.68
CA ARG A 102 -1.90 -2.55 2.57
C ARG A 102 -2.21 -3.95 3.07
N LEU A 103 -1.62 -4.38 4.19
CA LEU A 103 -1.92 -5.68 4.79
C LEU A 103 -3.36 -5.73 5.30
N ALA A 104 -3.84 -4.66 5.93
CA ALA A 104 -5.24 -4.55 6.36
C ALA A 104 -6.19 -4.61 5.17
N ASP A 105 -5.92 -3.85 4.10
CA ASP A 105 -6.73 -3.87 2.88
C ASP A 105 -6.78 -5.26 2.23
N VAL A 106 -5.64 -5.94 2.14
CA VAL A 106 -5.56 -7.29 1.56
C VAL A 106 -6.30 -8.32 2.42
N ALA A 107 -6.24 -8.18 3.75
CA ALA A 107 -7.00 -9.05 4.66
C ALA A 107 -8.52 -8.88 4.44
N ASP A 108 -9.00 -7.64 4.33
CA ASP A 108 -10.42 -7.36 4.05
C ASP A 108 -10.86 -7.91 2.69
N GLN A 109 -10.01 -7.76 1.66
CA GLN A 109 -10.26 -8.33 0.33
C GLN A 109 -10.32 -9.86 0.37
N LEU A 110 -9.45 -10.51 1.14
CA LEU A 110 -9.44 -11.96 1.29
C LEU A 110 -10.74 -12.45 1.93
N VAL A 111 -11.19 -11.83 3.02
CA VAL A 111 -12.45 -12.18 3.69
C VAL A 111 -13.64 -12.04 2.73
N ARG A 112 -13.68 -10.96 1.93
CA ARG A 112 -14.73 -10.76 0.92
C ARG A 112 -14.68 -11.84 -0.16
N ALA A 113 -13.49 -12.19 -0.64
CA ALA A 113 -13.31 -13.23 -1.65
C ALA A 113 -13.74 -14.61 -1.15
N GLU A 114 -13.39 -14.95 0.10
CA GLU A 114 -13.80 -16.20 0.75
C GLU A 114 -15.32 -16.25 0.97
N ALA A 115 -15.93 -15.16 1.45
CA ALA A 115 -17.38 -15.07 1.63
C ALA A 115 -18.13 -15.20 0.30
N LEU A 116 -17.63 -14.56 -0.75
CA LEU A 116 -18.18 -14.73 -2.10
C LEU A 116 -18.02 -16.17 -2.56
N ASN A 117 -16.84 -16.78 -2.43
CA ASN A 117 -16.60 -18.17 -2.85
C ASN A 117 -17.57 -19.14 -2.14
N ALA A 118 -17.77 -18.99 -0.83
CA ALA A 118 -18.73 -19.80 -0.07
C ALA A 118 -20.17 -19.60 -0.57
N ALA A 119 -20.58 -18.36 -0.90
CA ALA A 119 -21.89 -18.09 -1.48
C ALA A 119 -22.07 -18.67 -2.89
N LEU A 120 -20.98 -18.87 -3.65
CA LEU A 120 -21.04 -19.55 -4.95
C LEU A 120 -21.13 -21.08 -4.81
N GLU A 121 -20.53 -21.66 -3.76
CA GLU A 121 -20.59 -23.10 -3.48
C GLU A 121 -22.01 -23.55 -3.05
N ASP A 122 -22.79 -22.66 -2.45
CA ASP A 122 -24.19 -22.88 -2.06
C ASP A 122 -25.19 -22.52 -3.19
N GLU A 123 -25.02 -23.15 -4.36
CA GLU A 123 -25.82 -23.01 -5.61
C GLU A 123 -27.36 -22.85 -5.41
N PRO A 124 -28.06 -23.66 -4.59
CA PRO A 124 -29.51 -23.54 -4.40
C PRO A 124 -29.94 -22.31 -3.57
N GLN A 125 -29.02 -21.69 -2.81
CA GLN A 125 -29.28 -20.48 -2.02
C GLN A 125 -28.93 -19.22 -2.81
N ARG A 126 -27.90 -19.29 -3.66
CA ARG A 126 -27.49 -18.22 -4.59
C ARG A 126 -28.62 -17.80 -5.53
N SER A 127 -29.31 -18.77 -6.13
CA SER A 127 -30.43 -18.51 -7.04
C SER A 127 -31.58 -17.77 -6.33
N LYS A 128 -31.82 -18.08 -5.05
CA LYS A 128 -32.86 -17.44 -4.22
C LYS A 128 -32.45 -16.05 -3.75
N LEU A 129 -31.17 -15.84 -3.44
CA LEU A 129 -30.66 -14.52 -3.03
C LEU A 129 -30.67 -13.55 -4.21
N LEU A 130 -30.26 -14.01 -5.40
CA LEU A 130 -30.26 -13.21 -6.63
C LEU A 130 -31.69 -12.89 -7.11
N SER A 131 -32.65 -13.82 -6.97
CA SER A 131 -34.05 -13.51 -7.26
C SER A 131 -34.60 -12.45 -6.30
N HIS A 132 -34.30 -12.57 -5.00
CA HIS A 132 -34.77 -11.61 -4.00
C HIS A 132 -34.16 -10.20 -4.18
N ILE A 133 -32.89 -10.10 -4.58
CA ILE A 133 -32.26 -8.80 -4.89
C ILE A 133 -32.87 -8.20 -6.17
N GLY A 134 -33.17 -9.03 -7.18
CA GLY A 134 -33.86 -8.60 -8.39
C GLY A 134 -35.27 -8.05 -8.12
N ASP A 135 -36.02 -8.73 -7.25
CA ASP A 135 -37.37 -8.31 -6.85
C ASP A 135 -37.34 -6.98 -6.07
N CYS A 136 -36.43 -6.83 -5.10
CA CYS A 136 -36.26 -5.55 -4.37
C CYS A 136 -35.85 -4.39 -5.29
N ALA A 137 -34.94 -4.63 -6.26
CA ALA A 137 -34.53 -3.59 -7.22
C ALA A 137 -35.70 -3.18 -8.14
N GLN A 138 -36.57 -4.13 -8.50
CA GLN A 138 -37.74 -3.87 -9.33
C GLN A 138 -38.84 -3.11 -8.56
N GLU A 139 -39.03 -3.40 -7.27
CA GLU A 139 -39.94 -2.66 -6.38
C GLU A 139 -39.50 -1.21 -6.17
N LEU A 140 -38.19 -0.98 -5.95
CA LEU A 140 -37.63 0.37 -5.84
C LEU A 140 -37.75 1.16 -7.16
N GLY A 141 -37.53 0.51 -8.31
CA GLY A 141 -37.74 1.13 -9.63
C GLY A 141 -39.20 1.49 -9.91
N ARG A 142 -40.15 0.67 -9.44
CA ARG A 142 -41.60 0.96 -9.53
C ARG A 142 -42.04 2.08 -8.60
N ALA A 143 -41.47 2.15 -7.38
CA ALA A 143 -41.74 3.24 -6.44
C ALA A 143 -41.26 4.61 -6.98
N SER A 144 -40.19 4.65 -7.77
CA SER A 144 -39.74 5.88 -8.44
C SER A 144 -40.58 6.30 -9.66
N SER A 145 -41.38 5.40 -10.24
CA SER A 145 -42.22 5.71 -11.41
C SER A 145 -43.65 6.13 -11.05
N GLY A 146 -44.03 6.10 -9.76
CA GLY A 146 -45.37 6.48 -9.27
C GLY A 146 -45.49 7.89 -8.66
N LEU A 147 -44.41 8.66 -8.60
CA LEU A 147 -44.41 10.04 -8.10
C LEU A 147 -44.39 11.01 -9.27
N GLU A 148 -45.58 11.40 -9.75
CA GLU A 148 -45.73 12.72 -10.36
C GLU A 148 -45.27 13.76 -9.34
N CYS A 149 -44.19 14.46 -9.67
CA CYS A 149 -43.59 15.48 -8.84
C CYS A 149 -44.54 16.69 -8.77
N PRO A 150 -45.10 17.06 -7.61
CA PRO A 150 -45.73 18.36 -7.46
C PRO A 150 -44.63 19.44 -7.43
N PRO A 151 -44.88 20.65 -7.96
CA PRO A 151 -43.89 21.72 -7.97
C PRO A 151 -43.52 22.12 -6.52
N PRO A 152 -42.27 22.54 -6.28
CA PRO A 152 -41.77 22.74 -4.93
C PRO A 152 -42.43 23.95 -4.25
N PRO A 153 -42.95 23.81 -3.01
CA PRO A 153 -43.19 24.96 -2.15
C PRO A 153 -41.86 25.39 -1.51
N THR A 154 -41.70 26.71 -1.46
CA THR A 154 -40.59 27.45 -0.85
C THR A 154 -40.47 27.23 0.66
N ASP A 155 -39.22 27.20 1.13
CA ASP A 155 -38.75 27.40 2.52
C ASP A 155 -39.37 26.54 3.63
N ASP A 156 -38.64 25.52 4.06
CA ASP A 156 -38.09 25.38 5.43
C ASP A 156 -37.48 23.96 5.55
N SER A 157 -36.15 23.86 5.52
CA SER A 157 -35.44 22.57 5.49
C SER A 157 -35.19 22.02 6.91
N PRO A 158 -35.75 20.86 7.31
CA PRO A 158 -35.54 20.26 8.64
C PRO A 158 -34.23 19.44 8.72
N GLY A 159 -33.17 19.89 8.02
CA GLY A 159 -31.88 19.19 7.93
C GLY A 159 -30.82 19.67 8.92
N GLU A 160 -30.96 20.87 9.49
CA GLU A 160 -29.93 21.47 10.33
C GLU A 160 -29.89 20.91 11.76
N GLU A 161 -31.01 20.43 12.31
CA GLU A 161 -31.05 19.86 13.67
C GLU A 161 -30.26 18.55 13.80
N LEU A 162 -30.18 17.77 12.72
CA LEU A 162 -29.47 16.49 12.69
C LEU A 162 -27.95 16.67 12.62
N LEU A 163 -27.50 17.70 11.89
CA LEU A 163 -26.10 18.13 11.83
C LEU A 163 -25.61 18.71 13.17
N GLN A 164 -26.43 19.52 13.84
CA GLN A 164 -26.06 20.05 15.17
C GLN A 164 -26.03 18.98 16.27
N LYS A 165 -26.86 17.95 16.18
CA LYS A 165 -26.82 16.79 17.10
C LYS A 165 -25.57 15.94 16.93
N LEU A 166 -25.06 15.81 15.71
CA LEU A 166 -23.84 15.05 15.39
C LEU A 166 -22.56 15.77 15.79
N MET A 167 -22.56 17.10 15.81
CA MET A 167 -21.40 17.89 16.26
C MET A 167 -21.30 18.02 17.79
N LYS A 168 -22.42 17.94 18.52
CA LYS A 168 -22.43 17.99 20.00
C LYS A 168 -22.11 16.65 20.67
N SER A 169 -22.14 15.54 19.95
CA SER A 169 -21.85 14.20 20.47
C SER A 169 -20.38 13.79 20.40
N GLN A 170 -19.50 14.63 19.84
CA GLN A 170 -18.04 14.49 19.99
C GLN A 170 -17.56 15.42 21.10
N GLY A 171 -17.81 15.00 22.34
CA GLY A 171 -17.21 15.63 23.52
C GLY A 171 -15.70 15.42 23.53
N ILE A 172 -14.96 16.53 23.44
CA ILE A 172 -13.64 16.64 24.02
C ILE A 172 -13.90 17.03 25.49
N GLU A 173 -13.70 16.10 26.41
CA GLU A 173 -13.44 16.41 27.81
C GLU A 173 -12.05 17.05 27.89
N GLU A 174 -11.97 18.35 28.18
CA GLU A 174 -10.78 18.94 28.80
C GLU A 174 -11.00 19.02 30.32
N PRO A 175 -10.03 18.60 31.15
CA PRO A 175 -10.14 18.64 32.59
C PRO A 175 -9.73 20.02 33.17
N GLU A 176 -10.51 20.43 34.18
CA GLU A 176 -10.31 21.43 35.26
C GLU A 176 -9.59 22.76 34.98
#